data_AF-A0A8J2ZP24-F1
#
_entry.id   AF-A0A8J2ZP24-F1
#
_cell.length_a   1.000
_cell.length_b   1.000
_cell.length_c   1.000
_cell.angle_alpha   90.00
_cell.angle_beta   90.00
_cell.angle_gamma   90.00
#
_symmetry.space_group_name_H-M   'P 1'
#
loop_
_entity.id
_entity.type
_entity.pdbx_description
1 polymer ?
#
loop_
_entity_poly.entity_id
_entity_poly.type
_entity_poly.pdbx_seq_one_letter_code
_entity_poly.pdbx_strand_id
1 'polypeptide(L)'
;MHCWAGDGRRFRVLCVIDDFSRECLATVVDTSLSGIRVARELDRIAEVRGHTCMVVSDNGTELTSNAILKWQEDRKVDWHYITP
;
A
#
# COMPACT_ATOMS: atom_id res chain seq x y z
N MET A 1 10.21 4.98 4.37
CA MET A 1 11.58 5.40 3.98
C MET A 1 11.47 6.70 3.17
N HIS A 2 12.16 7.78 3.57
CA HIS A 2 12.11 9.08 2.88
C HIS A 2 13.34 9.24 1.98
N CYS A 3 13.13 9.28 0.66
CA CYS A 3 14.17 9.60 -0.32
C CYS A 3 13.98 11.04 -0.81
N TRP A 4 15.08 11.80 -0.89
CA TRP A 4 15.08 13.17 -1.40
C TRP A 4 15.47 13.13 -2.88
N ALA A 5 14.63 13.71 -3.75
CA ALA A 5 15.05 13.99 -5.11
C ALA A 5 15.88 15.29 -5.12
N GLY A 6 16.77 15.45 -6.10
CA GLY A 6 17.70 16.61 -6.22
C GLY A 6 17.03 17.99 -6.32
N ASP A 7 15.69 18.01 -6.45
CA ASP A 7 14.79 19.16 -6.50
C ASP A 7 14.07 19.44 -5.15
N GLY A 8 14.46 18.78 -4.06
CA GLY A 8 13.97 19.06 -2.69
C GLY A 8 12.56 18.54 -2.40
N ARG A 9 11.92 17.87 -3.36
CA ARG A 9 10.59 17.28 -3.20
C ARG A 9 10.72 15.90 -2.55
N ARG A 10 9.98 15.71 -1.45
CA ARG A 10 9.84 14.39 -0.83
C ARG A 10 8.90 13.58 -1.69
N PHE A 11 9.37 12.42 -2.16
CA PHE A 11 8.52 11.42 -2.78
C PHE A 11 8.49 10.19 -1.89
N ARG A 12 7.38 9.47 -2.00
CA ARG A 12 7.09 8.25 -1.26
C ARG A 12 6.89 7.14 -2.27
N VAL A 13 7.29 5.94 -1.86
CA VAL A 13 7.20 4.75 -2.69
C VAL A 13 6.38 3.73 -1.93
N LEU A 14 5.25 3.33 -2.50
CA LEU A 14 4.48 2.17 -2.06
C LEU A 14 4.99 0.97 -2.84
N CYS A 15 5.56 -0.01 -2.14
CA CYS A 15 5.95 -1.29 -2.72
C CYS A 15 4.96 -2.35 -2.24
N VAL A 16 4.25 -2.97 -3.17
CA VAL A 16 3.42 -4.14 -2.91
C VAL A 16 4.19 -5.37 -3.35
N ILE A 17 4.49 -6.24 -2.41
CA ILE A 17 5.25 -7.47 -2.62
C ILE A 17 4.37 -8.63 -2.23
N ASP A 18 4.31 -9.65 -3.07
CA ASP A 18 3.66 -10.91 -2.75
C ASP A 18 4.59 -11.76 -1.88
N ASP A 19 4.17 -12.10 -0.66
CA ASP A 19 5.03 -12.84 0.29
C ASP A 19 5.32 -14.27 -0.19
N PHE A 20 4.38 -14.89 -0.91
CA PHE A 20 4.50 -16.27 -1.38
C PHE A 20 5.51 -16.40 -2.53
N SER A 21 5.35 -15.60 -3.58
CA SER A 21 6.23 -15.62 -4.77
C SER A 21 7.46 -14.73 -4.64
N ARG A 22 7.50 -13.85 -3.63
CA ARG A 22 8.49 -12.77 -3.46
C ARG A 22 8.58 -11.83 -4.66
N GLU A 23 7.54 -11.78 -5.49
CA GLU A 23 7.48 -10.87 -6.62
C GLU A 23 6.98 -9.49 -6.18
N CYS A 24 7.58 -8.44 -6.77
CA CYS A 24 7.06 -7.10 -6.62
C CYS A 24 5.87 -6.91 -7.57
N LEU A 25 4.67 -6.79 -7.00
CA LEU A 25 3.42 -6.63 -7.74
C LEU A 25 3.24 -5.22 -8.26
N ALA A 26 3.61 -4.22 -7.46
CA ALA A 26 3.53 -2.83 -7.83
C ALA A 26 4.52 -1.98 -7.04
N THR A 27 5.08 -0.99 -7.74
CA THR A 27 5.89 0.07 -7.13
C THR A 27 5.30 1.40 -7.56
N VAL A 28 4.61 2.07 -6.65
CA VAL A 28 3.94 3.34 -6.92
C VAL A 28 4.76 4.44 -6.29
N VAL A 29 5.33 5.31 -7.12
CA VAL A 29 6.07 6.50 -6.67
C VAL A 29 5.13 7.70 -6.75
N ASP A 30 4.89 8.35 -5.61
CA ASP A 30 4.08 9.57 -5.55
C ASP A 30 4.65 10.58 -4.55
N THR A 31 4.44 11.86 -4.78
CA THR A 31 4.81 12.94 -3.85
C THR A 31 3.96 12.91 -2.58
N SER A 32 2.72 12.43 -2.67
CA SER A 32 1.83 12.20 -1.54
C SER A 32 0.97 10.95 -1.75
N LEU A 33 1.18 9.92 -0.94
CA LEU A 33 0.33 8.73 -0.92
C LEU A 33 -0.79 8.92 0.11
N SER A 34 -2.02 9.16 -0.35
CA SER A 34 -3.20 9.13 0.53
C SER A 34 -3.76 7.71 0.61
N GLY A 35 -4.44 7.35 1.70
CA GLY A 35 -5.07 6.04 1.84
C GLY A 35 -6.04 5.70 0.69
N ILE A 36 -6.71 6.70 0.11
CA ILE A 36 -7.56 6.53 -1.09
C ILE A 36 -6.72 6.10 -2.31
N ARG A 37 -5.55 6.71 -2.49
CA ARG A 37 -4.66 6.36 -3.61
C ARG A 37 -4.13 4.95 -3.43
N VAL A 38 -3.72 4.59 -2.22
CA VAL A 38 -3.25 3.23 -1.90
C VAL A 38 -4.34 2.19 -2.16
N ALA A 39 -5.56 2.41 -1.66
CA ALA A 39 -6.71 1.54 -1.90
C ALA A 39 -6.97 1.29 -3.39
N ARG A 40 -6.89 2.34 -4.21
CA ARG A 40 -7.11 2.22 -5.67
C ARG A 40 -6.02 1.43 -6.38
N GLU A 41 -4.77 1.55 -5.94
CA GLU A 41 -3.69 0.75 -6.53
C GLU A 41 -3.76 -0.71 -6.07
N LEU A 42 -4.17 -0.98 -4.82
CA LEU A 42 -4.48 -2.34 -4.36
C LEU A 42 -5.61 -2.97 -5.19
N ASP A 43 -6.61 -2.19 -5.58
CA ASP A 43 -7.71 -2.66 -6.45
C ASP A 43 -7.22 -3.09 -7.82
N ARG A 44 -6.37 -2.28 -8.44
CA ARG A 44 -5.78 -2.61 -9.73
C ARG A 44 -4.98 -3.91 -9.67
N ILE A 45 -4.24 -4.12 -8.59
CA ILE A 45 -3.48 -5.37 -8.39
C ILE A 45 -4.45 -6.54 -8.22
N ALA A 46 -5.52 -6.34 -7.45
CA ALA A 46 -6.55 -7.35 -7.23
C ALA A 46 -7.33 -7.69 -8.51
N GLU A 47 -7.54 -6.74 -9.42
CA GLU A 47 -8.14 -6.99 -10.74
C GLU A 47 -7.26 -7.86 -11.64
N VAL A 48 -5.94 -7.73 -11.52
CA VAL A 48 -4.98 -8.47 -12.37
C VAL A 48 -4.67 -9.87 -11.83
N ARG A 49 -4.49 -10.02 -10.52
CA ARG A 49 -4.09 -11.30 -9.90
C ARG A 49 -5.18 -11.97 -9.04
N GLY A 50 -6.25 -11.26 -8.69
CA GLY A 50 -7.23 -11.69 -7.69
C GLY A 50 -6.98 -11.03 -6.33
N HIS A 51 -7.99 -11.07 -5.47
CA HIS A 51 -7.92 -10.49 -4.13
C HIS A 51 -6.91 -11.25 -3.25
N THR A 52 -6.02 -10.50 -2.58
CA THR A 52 -5.18 -11.07 -1.52
C THR A 52 -6.02 -11.32 -0.27
N CYS A 53 -5.72 -12.37 0.48
CA CYS A 53 -6.37 -12.64 1.76
C CYS A 53 -5.82 -11.74 2.88
N MET A 54 -4.58 -11.27 2.74
CA MET A 54 -3.88 -10.53 3.80
C MET A 54 -2.95 -9.48 3.22
N VAL A 55 -2.91 -8.31 3.85
CA VAL A 55 -1.96 -7.23 3.59
C VAL A 55 -1.18 -6.96 4.86
N VAL A 56 0.14 -6.96 4.75
CA VAL A 56 1.05 -6.55 5.83
C VAL A 56 1.66 -5.21 5.48
N SER A 57 1.55 -4.26 6.41
CA SER A 57 1.92 -2.88 6.18
C SER A 57 2.66 -2.30 7.38
N ASP A 58 3.55 -1.33 7.15
CA ASP A 58 4.09 -0.53 8.24
C ASP A 58 3.02 0.36 8.88
N ASN A 59 3.32 0.86 10.09
CA ASN A 59 2.45 1.75 10.87
C ASN A 59 2.41 3.20 10.32
N GLY A 60 2.65 3.39 9.01
CA GLY A 60 2.49 4.67 8.34
C GLY A 60 1.09 5.24 8.52
N THR A 61 1.01 6.55 8.77
CA THR A 61 -0.25 7.31 8.91
C THR A 61 -1.20 7.21 7.70
N GLU A 62 -0.63 6.94 6.54
CA GLU A 62 -1.29 6.79 5.25
C GLU A 62 -2.02 5.44 5.15
N LEU A 63 -1.52 4.46 5.89
CA LEU A 63 -1.95 3.06 5.89
C LEU A 63 -2.93 2.80 7.04
N THR A 64 -2.89 3.63 8.09
CA THR A 64 -3.89 3.69 9.18
C THR A 64 -5.06 4.63 8.89
N SER A 65 -5.16 5.17 7.68
CA SER A 65 -6.24 6.08 7.29
C SER A 65 -7.60 5.37 7.20
N ASN A 66 -8.69 6.07 7.54
CA ASN A 66 -10.08 5.55 7.45
C ASN A 66 -10.44 5.00 6.06
N ALA A 67 -9.81 5.51 5.00
CA ALA A 67 -10.00 5.00 3.64
C ALA A 67 -9.52 3.55 3.49
N ILE A 68 -8.39 3.19 4.12
CA ILE A 68 -7.87 1.82 4.13
C ILE A 68 -8.70 0.93 5.04
N LEU A 69 -9.10 1.42 6.21
CA LEU A 69 -10.00 0.69 7.12
C LEU A 69 -11.34 0.33 6.44
N LYS A 70 -11.92 1.27 5.68
CA LYS A 70 -13.13 0.98 4.91
C LYS A 70 -12.88 0.00 3.77
N TRP A 71 -11.73 0.12 3.10
CA TRP A 71 -11.35 -0.75 1.99
C TRP A 71 -11.15 -2.20 2.42
N GLN A 72 -10.48 -2.44 3.55
CA GLN A 72 -10.28 -3.79 4.10
C GLN A 72 -11.62 -4.44 4.48
N GLU A 73 -12.57 -3.67 5.02
CA GLU A 73 -13.89 -4.16 5.42
C GLU A 73 -14.73 -4.52 4.20
N ASP A 74 -14.75 -3.66 3.18
CA ASP A 74 -15.48 -3.86 1.93
C ASP A 74 -14.97 -5.09 1.17
N ARG A 75 -13.64 -5.26 1.13
CA ARG A 75 -13.00 -6.38 0.42
C ARG A 75 -12.74 -7.62 1.26
N LYS A 76 -13.05 -7.57 2.56
CA LYS A 76 -12.79 -8.65 3.53
C LYS A 76 -11.33 -9.13 3.50
N VAL A 77 -10.41 -8.18 3.47
CA VAL A 77 -8.96 -8.44 3.46
C VAL A 77 -8.42 -8.19 4.87
N ASP A 78 -7.66 -9.12 5.43
CA ASP A 78 -7.03 -8.90 6.73
C ASP A 78 -5.84 -7.94 6.60
N TRP A 79 -5.81 -6.90 7.42
CA TRP A 79 -4.71 -5.93 7.44
C TRP A 79 -3.91 -6.05 8.73
N HIS A 80 -2.63 -6.40 8.60
CA HIS A 80 -1.70 -6.51 9.71
C HIS A 80 -0.69 -5.38 9.68
N TYR A 81 -0.58 -4.68 10.80
CA TYR A 81 0.46 -3.69 11.00
C TYR A 81 1.69 -4.34 11.62
N ILE A 82 2.86 -4.13 11.02
CA ILE A 82 4.12 -4.53 11.67
C ILE A 82 4.42 -3.58 12.83
N THR A 83 4.24 -4.07 14.05
CA THR A 83 4.75 -3.43 15.27
C THR A 83 6.28 -3.48 15.25
N PRO A 84 6.98 -2.38 15.60
CA PRO A 84 8.43 -2.40 15.76
C PRO A 84 8.91 -3.34 16.88
#